data_AF-A0A7Y4SX04-F1
#
_entry.id   AF-A0A7Y4SX04-F1
#
_cell.length_a   1.000
_cell.length_b   1.000
_cell.length_c   1.000
_cell.angle_alpha   90.00
_cell.angle_beta   90.00
_cell.angle_gamma   90.00
#
_symmetry.space_group_name_H-M   'P 1'
#
loop_
_entity.id
_entity.type
_entity.pdbx_description
1 polymer ?
#
loop_
_entity_poly.entity_id
_entity_poly.type
_entity_poly.pdbx_seq_one_letter_code
_entity_poly.pdbx_strand_id
1 'polypeptide(L)'
;MLALGRVFGLLMLAGCSSARRGQGSTEVGLPRASVLVLPADWRTSSPAEFEAWILEALPEDRATPLAEDSLGDLRLALAEVTTALDGQRYDPLAVRAAAILGRSRYPSSATVLIRRLEKRELGPERYSDCGDTVAAAALARFPDPRRYAQRLVPLAVGARPHPDLEVRVECAATALHAGYAQVIPFLLQVLRIDTFAGEKDVRDFAVSPTTAWARGRAAEALSVFAGVPLTYRFDGSIAHREEEAAKLEALLLPAPSTAHGVATPVESSQSKSIASP
;
A
#
# COMPACT_ATOMS: atom_id res chain seq x y z
N MET A 1 7.88 12.79 36.55
CA MET A 1 6.86 13.49 35.73
C MET A 1 7.44 13.68 34.33
N LEU A 2 7.21 12.71 33.43
CA LEU A 2 7.74 12.68 32.06
C LEU A 2 6.65 13.14 31.09
N ALA A 3 6.78 14.34 30.57
CA ALA A 3 6.04 14.80 29.41
C ALA A 3 6.76 14.28 28.15
N LEU A 4 6.47 13.04 27.75
CA LEU A 4 6.76 12.55 26.39
C LEU A 4 5.76 13.23 25.45
N GLY A 5 6.19 14.33 24.86
CA GLY A 5 5.43 15.09 23.87
C GLY A 5 5.14 14.24 22.63
N ARG A 6 3.85 13.98 22.42
CA ARG A 6 3.27 13.49 21.18
C ARG A 6 3.63 14.45 20.03
N VAL A 7 4.57 14.06 19.19
CA VAL A 7 4.77 14.64 17.85
C VAL A 7 4.73 13.48 16.83
N PHE A 8 3.58 12.83 16.75
CA PHE A 8 3.18 12.12 15.53
C PHE A 8 2.18 13.05 14.83
N GLY A 9 2.74 14.11 14.25
CA GLY A 9 2.00 15.04 13.42
C GLY A 9 1.66 14.33 12.12
N LEU A 10 0.36 14.10 11.92
CA LEU A 10 -0.26 13.66 10.68
C LEU A 10 0.41 14.30 9.46
N LEU A 11 1.19 13.51 8.72
CA LEU A 11 1.22 13.67 7.27
C LEU A 11 -0.14 13.18 6.79
N MET A 12 -1.08 14.12 6.64
CA MET A 12 -2.41 13.93 6.07
C MET A 12 -2.26 13.36 4.65
N LEU A 13 -2.13 12.04 4.54
CA LEU A 13 -2.42 11.26 3.34
C LEU A 13 -3.94 11.14 3.13
N ALA A 14 -4.70 12.18 3.48
CA ALA A 14 -6.07 12.37 3.04
C ALA A 14 -6.04 12.78 1.57
N GLY A 15 -5.64 11.84 0.72
CA GLY A 15 -5.92 11.91 -0.71
C GLY A 15 -7.44 11.93 -0.86
N CYS A 16 -7.99 13.12 -1.09
CA CYS A 16 -9.37 13.31 -1.45
C CYS A 16 -9.71 12.33 -2.58
N SER A 17 -10.49 11.32 -2.22
CA SER A 17 -10.89 10.23 -3.10
C SER A 17 -11.78 10.81 -4.18
N SER A 18 -11.19 11.16 -5.33
CA SER A 18 -11.98 11.54 -6.49
C SER A 18 -12.83 10.34 -6.91
N ALA A 19 -14.13 10.57 -6.88
CA ALA A 19 -15.17 9.58 -7.15
C ALA A 19 -14.87 8.79 -8.43
N ARG A 20 -15.05 7.47 -8.32
CA ARG A 20 -14.95 6.49 -9.39
C ARG A 20 -15.87 6.87 -10.56
N ARG A 21 -15.34 7.60 -11.55
CA ARG A 21 -16.02 7.81 -12.84
C ARG A 21 -15.60 6.69 -13.78
N GLY A 22 -16.50 5.76 -13.99
CA GLY A 22 -16.33 4.65 -14.92
C GLY A 22 -16.17 5.13 -16.36
N GLN A 23 -15.40 4.31 -17.09
CA GLN A 23 -15.46 4.08 -18.54
C GLN A 23 -15.37 5.30 -19.46
N GLY A 24 -14.14 5.50 -19.98
CA GLY A 24 -13.88 6.31 -21.17
C GLY A 24 -12.69 7.24 -21.01
N SER A 25 -11.51 6.75 -20.63
CA SER A 25 -10.32 7.60 -20.58
C SER A 25 -9.43 7.34 -21.79
N THR A 26 -9.57 8.19 -22.80
CA THR A 26 -8.40 8.71 -23.51
C THR A 26 -7.34 9.02 -22.44
N GLU A 27 -6.13 8.49 -22.56
CA GLU A 27 -5.00 8.83 -21.67
C GLU A 27 -4.70 10.33 -21.80
N VAL A 28 -5.48 11.17 -21.12
CA VAL A 28 -5.17 12.59 -20.98
C VAL A 28 -4.10 12.65 -19.90
N GLY A 29 -2.84 12.53 -20.32
CA GLY A 29 -1.70 12.75 -19.45
C GLY A 29 -1.80 14.13 -18.78
N LEU A 30 -1.32 14.22 -17.54
CA LEU A 30 -1.28 15.51 -16.84
C LEU A 30 -0.49 16.54 -17.67
N PRO A 31 -0.91 17.81 -17.69
CA PRO A 31 -0.12 18.88 -18.27
C PRO A 31 1.30 18.87 -17.72
N ARG A 32 2.28 19.06 -18.60
CA ARG A 32 3.70 19.07 -18.23
C ARG A 32 4.10 20.44 -17.71
N ALA A 33 4.71 20.50 -16.53
CA ALA A 33 5.31 21.71 -15.98
C ALA A 33 6.76 21.92 -16.46
N SER A 34 7.36 23.06 -16.10
CA SER A 34 8.79 23.31 -16.30
C SER A 34 9.64 22.32 -15.52
N VAL A 35 10.87 22.09 -15.98
CA VAL A 35 11.83 21.25 -15.27
C VAL A 35 12.15 21.89 -13.92
N LEU A 36 11.99 21.11 -12.84
CA LEU A 36 12.32 21.54 -11.49
C LEU A 36 13.76 21.16 -11.15
N VAL A 37 14.50 22.13 -10.61
CA VAL A 37 15.78 21.95 -9.93
C VAL A 37 15.53 22.01 -8.44
N LEU A 38 16.09 21.08 -7.66
CA LEU A 38 15.90 21.09 -6.21
C LEU A 38 16.59 22.30 -5.56
N PRO A 39 15.95 22.93 -4.58
CA PRO A 39 16.59 23.99 -3.80
C PRO A 39 17.69 23.38 -2.94
N ALA A 40 18.79 24.09 -2.73
CA ALA A 40 19.99 23.56 -2.06
C ALA A 40 19.72 23.06 -0.62
N ASP A 41 18.70 23.63 0.03
CA ASP A 41 18.31 23.36 1.42
C ASP A 41 17.21 22.30 1.54
N TRP A 42 16.77 21.63 0.46
CA TRP A 42 15.68 20.64 0.51
C TRP A 42 15.93 19.51 1.53
N ARG A 43 17.21 19.22 1.82
CA ARG A 43 17.65 18.20 2.79
C ARG A 43 17.57 18.68 4.24
N THR A 44 17.73 19.98 4.48
CA THR A 44 17.97 20.57 5.80
C THR A 44 16.90 21.55 6.25
N SER A 45 16.00 21.97 5.36
CA SER A 45 14.85 22.82 5.70
C SER A 45 14.00 22.18 6.78
N SER A 46 13.26 22.96 7.57
CA SER A 46 12.35 22.39 8.55
C SER A 46 11.21 21.61 7.88
N PRO A 47 10.54 20.65 8.56
CA PRO A 47 9.42 19.91 7.97
C PRO A 47 8.31 20.81 7.42
N ALA A 48 8.00 21.92 8.11
CA ALA A 48 6.97 22.87 7.67
C ALA A 48 7.39 23.64 6.40
N GLU A 49 8.66 24.07 6.32
CA GLU A 49 9.20 24.73 5.12
C GLU A 49 9.26 23.76 3.94
N PHE A 50 9.66 22.52 4.18
CA PHE A 50 9.67 21.46 3.17
C PHE A 50 8.26 21.17 2.63
N GLU A 51 7.26 21.05 3.50
CA GLU A 51 5.87 20.84 3.09
C GLU A 51 5.29 22.04 2.33
N ALA A 52 5.56 23.27 2.76
CA ALA A 52 5.13 24.45 2.03
C ALA A 52 5.74 24.48 0.61
N TRP A 53 7.05 24.24 0.51
CA TRP A 53 7.76 24.20 -0.76
C TRP A 53 7.25 23.09 -1.69
N ILE A 54 7.02 21.86 -1.18
CA ILE A 54 6.60 20.74 -2.03
C ILE A 54 5.21 20.96 -2.61
N LEU A 55 4.30 21.62 -1.87
CA LEU A 55 2.96 21.95 -2.33
C LEU A 55 2.98 23.03 -3.42
N GLU A 56 3.87 24.01 -3.31
CA GLU A 56 4.03 25.07 -4.29
C GLU A 56 4.76 24.60 -5.56
N ALA A 57 5.89 23.92 -5.41
CA ALA A 57 6.76 23.52 -6.52
C ALA A 57 6.23 22.32 -7.31
N LEU A 58 5.44 21.45 -6.68
CA LEU A 58 4.92 20.21 -7.26
C LEU A 58 3.39 20.09 -7.08
N PRO A 59 2.62 20.93 -7.80
CA PRO A 59 1.17 20.91 -7.71
C PRO A 59 0.59 19.61 -8.29
N GLU A 60 -0.55 19.18 -7.75
CA GLU A 60 -1.12 17.87 -8.09
C GLU A 60 -1.69 17.78 -9.50
N ASP A 61 -2.06 18.90 -10.11
CA ASP A 61 -2.70 18.96 -11.42
C ASP A 61 -1.71 18.86 -12.60
N ARG A 62 -0.40 18.71 -12.33
CA ARG A 62 0.65 18.70 -13.34
C ARG A 62 1.67 17.58 -13.11
N ALA A 63 2.34 17.17 -14.18
CA ALA A 63 3.53 16.33 -14.10
C ALA A 63 4.78 17.21 -14.26
N THR A 64 5.64 17.22 -13.24
CA THR A 64 6.82 18.07 -13.17
C THR A 64 8.08 17.23 -13.39
N PRO A 65 8.75 17.33 -14.56
CA PRO A 65 10.04 16.67 -14.74
C PRO A 65 11.09 17.26 -13.79
N LEU A 66 11.97 16.41 -13.28
CA LEU A 66 13.10 16.82 -12.46
C LEU A 66 14.37 16.91 -13.31
N ALA A 67 15.24 17.87 -13.02
CA ALA A 67 16.57 17.93 -13.63
C ALA A 67 17.36 16.64 -13.32
N GLU A 68 18.26 16.21 -14.21
CA GLU A 68 18.96 14.93 -14.06
C GLU A 68 19.80 14.87 -12.77
N ASP A 69 20.51 15.95 -12.45
CA ASP A 69 21.30 16.05 -11.21
C ASP A 69 20.40 15.95 -9.97
N SER A 70 19.25 16.63 -9.99
CA SER A 70 18.24 16.55 -8.94
C SER A 70 17.67 15.13 -8.79
N LEU A 71 17.42 14.44 -9.91
CA LEU A 71 16.96 13.05 -9.90
C LEU A 71 18.05 12.10 -9.36
N GLY A 72 19.31 12.37 -9.67
CA GLY A 72 20.48 11.67 -9.11
C GLY A 72 20.55 11.82 -7.60
N ASP A 73 20.44 13.05 -7.10
CA ASP A 73 20.44 13.36 -5.67
C ASP A 73 19.32 12.66 -4.90
N LEU A 74 18.10 12.68 -5.43
CA LEU A 74 16.94 12.01 -4.81
C LEU A 74 17.11 10.50 -4.78
N ARG A 75 17.73 9.92 -5.81
CA ARG A 75 18.01 8.48 -5.86
C ARG A 75 19.01 8.08 -4.79
N LEU A 76 20.04 8.89 -4.57
CA LEU A 76 21.03 8.67 -3.51
C LEU A 76 20.37 8.80 -2.14
N ALA A 77 19.61 9.87 -1.91
CA ALA A 77 18.87 10.11 -0.69
C ALA A 77 17.86 8.99 -0.35
N LEU A 78 17.17 8.44 -1.36
CA LEU A 78 16.24 7.33 -1.18
C LEU A 78 16.95 6.01 -0.87
N ALA A 79 18.19 5.84 -1.34
CA ALA A 79 19.02 4.68 -1.02
C ALA A 79 19.77 4.85 0.31
N GLU A 80 19.80 6.06 0.86
CA GLU A 80 20.49 6.34 2.10
C GLU A 80 19.74 5.68 3.26
N VAL A 81 20.39 4.68 3.82
CA VAL A 81 19.95 4.04 5.04
C VAL A 81 20.34 4.97 6.18
N THR A 82 19.41 5.79 6.66
CA THR A 82 19.64 6.64 7.84
C THR A 82 19.99 5.76 9.03
N THR A 83 21.28 5.65 9.34
CA THR A 83 21.77 5.13 10.62
C THR A 83 21.65 6.24 11.66
N ALA A 84 21.07 5.94 12.82
CA ALA A 84 21.77 6.21 14.09
C ALA A 84 22.56 7.51 14.26
N LEU A 85 22.16 8.69 13.80
CA LEU A 85 22.91 9.91 14.13
C LEU A 85 22.55 10.34 15.56
N ASP A 86 23.26 9.76 16.52
CA ASP A 86 23.51 10.23 17.90
C ASP A 86 22.44 11.18 18.47
N GLY A 87 21.22 10.67 18.66
CA GLY A 87 20.19 11.34 19.46
C GLY A 87 19.59 12.62 18.88
N GLN A 88 19.80 12.94 17.61
CA GLN A 88 19.23 14.13 16.94
C GLN A 88 18.14 13.75 15.93
N ARG A 89 17.24 14.72 15.69
CA ARG A 89 15.95 14.61 15.00
C ARG A 89 16.06 13.85 13.67
N TYR A 90 15.37 12.71 13.60
CA TYR A 90 15.18 11.98 12.35
C TYR A 90 14.08 12.65 11.53
N ASP A 91 14.48 13.44 10.54
CA ASP A 91 13.71 13.53 9.32
C ASP A 91 14.38 12.60 8.30
N PRO A 92 13.84 11.41 8.04
CA PRO A 92 14.48 10.46 7.14
C PRO A 92 14.50 11.07 5.74
N LEU A 93 15.68 11.44 5.27
CA LEU A 93 15.93 12.01 3.95
C LEU A 93 15.27 11.18 2.82
N ALA A 94 15.16 9.86 3.02
CA ALA A 94 14.43 8.95 2.15
C ALA A 94 12.93 9.28 2.01
N VAL A 95 12.25 9.70 3.08
CA VAL A 95 10.83 10.15 3.05
C VAL A 95 10.70 11.42 2.23
N ARG A 96 11.58 12.40 2.45
CA ARG A 96 11.59 13.64 1.64
C ARG A 96 11.80 13.33 0.17
N ALA A 97 12.77 12.47 -0.14
CA ALA A 97 13.05 12.05 -1.50
C ALA A 97 11.84 11.34 -2.13
N ALA A 98 11.24 10.39 -1.43
CA ALA A 98 10.05 9.67 -1.88
C ALA A 98 8.86 10.62 -2.10
N ALA A 99 8.67 11.61 -1.22
CA ALA A 99 7.62 12.61 -1.33
C ALA A 99 7.81 13.49 -2.58
N ILE A 100 9.02 13.99 -2.84
CA ILE A 100 9.36 14.77 -4.03
C ILE A 100 9.12 13.95 -5.30
N LEU A 101 9.67 12.73 -5.35
CA LEU A 101 9.52 11.82 -6.49
C LEU A 101 8.06 11.47 -6.74
N GLY A 102 7.26 11.27 -5.69
CA GLY A 102 5.83 10.99 -5.80
C GLY A 102 5.02 12.18 -6.29
N ARG A 103 5.32 13.37 -5.76
CA ARG A 103 4.65 14.64 -6.11
C ARG A 103 4.98 15.10 -7.53
N SER A 104 6.15 14.75 -8.05
CA SER A 104 6.53 15.07 -9.44
C SER A 104 5.59 14.45 -10.48
N ARG A 105 4.97 13.29 -10.15
CA ARG A 105 4.08 12.51 -11.05
C ARG A 105 4.69 12.22 -12.42
N TYR A 106 6.02 12.32 -12.55
CA TYR A 106 6.72 12.15 -13.82
C TYR A 106 7.27 10.72 -13.95
N PRO A 107 7.15 10.04 -15.11
CA PRO A 107 7.43 8.60 -15.22
C PRO A 107 8.83 8.15 -14.78
N SER A 108 9.86 9.00 -14.91
CA SER A 108 11.20 8.68 -14.42
C SER A 108 11.25 8.59 -12.89
N SER A 109 10.47 9.41 -12.17
CA SER A 109 10.36 9.36 -10.71
C SER A 109 9.67 8.07 -10.25
N ALA A 110 8.57 7.65 -10.89
CA ALA A 110 7.95 6.35 -10.60
C ALA A 110 8.94 5.18 -10.80
N THR A 111 9.78 5.28 -11.83
CA THR A 111 10.82 4.27 -12.09
C THR A 111 11.84 4.19 -10.96
N VAL A 112 12.25 5.33 -10.39
CA VAL A 112 13.14 5.37 -9.23
C VAL A 112 12.48 4.72 -8.01
N LEU A 113 11.23 5.10 -7.70
CA LEU A 113 10.48 4.55 -6.56
C LEU A 113 10.31 3.02 -6.65
N ILE A 114 9.88 2.51 -7.80
CA ILE A 114 9.68 1.06 -7.96
C ILE A 114 11.01 0.29 -7.88
N ARG A 115 12.06 0.81 -8.52
CA ARG A 115 13.38 0.15 -8.45
C ARG A 115 13.91 0.09 -7.03
N ARG A 116 13.62 1.10 -6.20
CA ARG A 116 13.95 1.07 -4.77
C ARG A 116 13.20 -0.07 -4.07
N LEU A 117 11.88 -0.12 -4.20
CA LEU A 117 11.04 -1.15 -3.57
C LEU A 117 11.39 -2.57 -4.00
N GLU A 118 11.77 -2.76 -5.27
CA GLU A 118 12.16 -4.06 -5.81
C GLU A 118 13.48 -4.60 -5.25
N LYS A 119 14.29 -3.77 -4.58
CA LYS A 119 15.48 -4.26 -3.87
C LYS A 119 15.11 -5.18 -2.71
N ARG A 120 13.91 -5.01 -2.11
CA ARG A 120 13.41 -5.84 -0.99
C ARG A 120 14.41 -5.86 0.17
N GLU A 121 14.99 -4.72 0.47
CA GLU A 121 15.96 -4.56 1.54
C GLU A 121 15.21 -4.23 2.83
N LEU A 122 15.43 -5.02 3.88
CA LEU A 122 15.05 -4.61 5.22
C LEU A 122 16.10 -3.61 5.70
N GLY A 123 15.69 -2.40 6.06
CA GLY A 123 16.62 -1.46 6.64
C GLY A 123 16.99 -1.85 8.10
N PRO A 124 18.05 -1.26 8.65
CA PRO A 124 18.67 -1.69 9.91
C PRO A 124 17.84 -1.30 11.15
N GLU A 125 16.93 -0.34 11.00
CA GLU A 125 16.15 0.24 12.09
C GLU A 125 14.67 0.27 11.75
N ARG A 126 13.82 0.35 12.77
CA ARG A 126 12.35 0.37 12.58
C ARG A 126 11.86 1.52 11.70
N TYR A 127 12.53 2.67 11.67
CA TYR A 127 12.08 3.84 10.90
C TYR A 127 12.66 3.90 9.48
N SER A 128 13.54 2.94 9.15
CA SER A 128 14.21 2.91 7.85
C SER A 128 13.27 2.50 6.70
N ASP A 129 12.13 1.92 7.04
CA ASP A 129 11.06 1.52 6.11
C ASP A 129 10.15 2.69 5.69
N CYS A 130 10.15 3.80 6.43
CA CYS A 130 9.24 4.93 6.20
C CYS A 130 9.39 5.51 4.78
N GLY A 131 10.62 5.58 4.27
CA GLY A 131 10.88 6.01 2.89
C GLY A 131 10.28 5.06 1.86
N ASP A 132 10.37 3.74 2.09
CA ASP A 132 9.83 2.71 1.21
C ASP A 132 8.29 2.66 1.29
N THR A 133 7.71 2.81 2.48
CA THR A 133 6.26 2.97 2.66
C THR A 133 5.74 4.20 1.91
N VAL A 134 6.39 5.36 2.05
CA VAL A 134 6.02 6.59 1.29
C VAL A 134 6.23 6.39 -0.21
N ALA A 135 7.28 5.69 -0.63
CA ALA A 135 7.51 5.36 -2.04
C ALA A 135 6.40 4.48 -2.63
N ALA A 136 5.93 3.48 -1.89
CA ALA A 136 4.82 2.63 -2.29
C ALA A 136 3.52 3.44 -2.40
N ALA A 137 3.17 4.22 -1.38
CA ALA A 137 1.98 5.07 -1.36
C ALA A 137 1.97 6.10 -2.50
N ALA A 138 3.13 6.69 -2.79
CA ALA A 138 3.30 7.69 -3.83
C ALA A 138 2.90 7.18 -5.23
N LEU A 139 3.08 5.89 -5.51
CA LEU A 139 2.78 5.30 -6.82
C LEU A 139 1.28 5.31 -7.15
N ALA A 140 0.40 5.38 -6.14
CA ALA A 140 -1.05 5.55 -6.33
C ALA A 140 -1.41 6.89 -7.01
N ARG A 141 -0.52 7.89 -6.93
CA ARG A 141 -0.79 9.28 -7.35
C ARG A 141 -0.34 9.59 -8.77
N PHE A 142 0.26 8.63 -9.47
CA PHE A 142 0.68 8.82 -10.86
C PHE A 142 -0.51 8.71 -11.82
N PRO A 143 -0.43 9.31 -13.02
CA PRO A 143 -1.55 9.34 -13.98
C PRO A 143 -2.09 7.95 -14.38
N ASP A 144 -1.21 6.95 -14.43
CA ASP A 144 -1.56 5.54 -14.66
C ASP A 144 -1.13 4.69 -13.46
N PRO A 145 -1.94 4.66 -12.38
CA PRO A 145 -1.59 3.90 -11.19
C PRO A 145 -1.59 2.39 -11.44
N ARG A 146 -2.35 1.90 -12.44
CA ARG A 146 -2.44 0.47 -12.77
C ARG A 146 -1.12 -0.10 -13.27
N ARG A 147 -0.46 0.62 -14.19
CA ARG A 147 0.86 0.23 -14.71
C ARG A 147 1.89 -0.01 -13.61
N TYR A 148 1.87 0.81 -12.56
CA TYR A 148 2.82 0.70 -11.45
C TYR A 148 2.37 -0.33 -10.42
N ALA A 149 1.08 -0.36 -10.10
CA ALA A 149 0.49 -1.32 -9.16
C ALA A 149 0.70 -2.78 -9.57
N GLN A 150 0.74 -3.10 -10.87
CA GLN A 150 1.07 -4.45 -11.34
C GLN A 150 2.41 -4.95 -10.77
N ARG A 151 3.39 -4.05 -10.59
CA ARG A 151 4.71 -4.37 -10.03
C ARG A 151 4.71 -4.41 -8.50
N LEU A 152 3.72 -3.80 -7.84
CA LEU A 152 3.57 -3.82 -6.39
C LEU A 152 2.91 -5.11 -5.88
N VAL A 153 2.02 -5.73 -6.66
CA VAL A 153 1.40 -7.03 -6.29
C VAL A 153 2.43 -8.09 -5.86
N PRO A 154 3.50 -8.39 -6.63
CA PRO A 154 4.48 -9.39 -6.20
C PRO A 154 5.32 -8.96 -4.99
N LEU A 155 5.41 -7.66 -4.69
CA LEU A 155 6.05 -7.16 -3.47
C LEU A 155 5.15 -7.35 -2.25
N ALA A 156 3.84 -7.35 -2.41
CA ALA A 156 2.90 -7.61 -1.33
C ALA A 156 2.67 -9.11 -1.06
N VAL A 157 2.39 -9.88 -2.12
CA VAL A 157 1.86 -11.27 -2.03
C VAL A 157 2.50 -12.25 -3.02
N GLY A 158 3.63 -11.87 -3.64
CA GLY A 158 4.33 -12.74 -4.59
C GLY A 158 5.15 -13.84 -3.91
N ALA A 159 5.84 -14.66 -4.72
CA ALA A 159 6.74 -15.71 -4.21
C ALA A 159 7.94 -15.18 -3.40
N ARG A 160 8.30 -13.92 -3.59
CA ARG A 160 9.34 -13.20 -2.85
C ARG A 160 8.81 -11.81 -2.49
N PRO A 161 7.92 -11.70 -1.48
CA PRO A 161 7.38 -10.42 -1.06
C PRO A 161 8.48 -9.55 -0.45
N HIS A 162 8.18 -8.27 -0.23
CA HIS A 162 9.04 -7.37 0.54
C HIS A 162 9.19 -7.91 1.96
N PRO A 163 10.38 -7.90 2.60
CA PRO A 163 10.55 -8.46 3.94
C PRO A 163 9.85 -7.64 5.02
N ASP A 164 9.71 -6.33 4.80
CA ASP A 164 9.05 -5.42 5.74
C ASP A 164 7.51 -5.43 5.61
N LEU A 165 6.80 -5.64 6.71
CA LEU A 165 5.34 -5.74 6.76
C LEU A 165 4.64 -4.42 6.42
N GLU A 166 5.15 -3.28 6.90
CA GLU A 166 4.55 -1.97 6.66
C GLU A 166 4.62 -1.64 5.16
N VAL A 167 5.78 -1.89 4.53
CA VAL A 167 5.97 -1.74 3.08
C VAL A 167 5.08 -2.70 2.29
N ARG A 168 4.95 -3.97 2.70
CA ARG A 168 4.03 -4.93 2.05
C ARG A 168 2.58 -4.45 2.09
N VAL A 169 2.13 -3.96 3.24
CA VAL A 169 0.76 -3.44 3.42
C VAL A 169 0.52 -2.24 2.52
N GLU A 170 1.48 -1.32 2.41
CA GLU A 170 1.31 -0.15 1.54
C GLU A 170 1.35 -0.53 0.04
N CYS A 171 2.20 -1.49 -0.34
CA CYS A 171 2.19 -2.08 -1.69
C CYS A 171 0.82 -2.71 -2.00
N ALA A 172 0.26 -3.48 -1.06
CA ALA A 172 -1.05 -4.10 -1.19
C ALA A 172 -2.17 -3.05 -1.27
N ALA A 173 -2.17 -2.04 -0.40
CA ALA A 173 -3.15 -0.97 -0.39
C ALA A 173 -3.13 -0.16 -1.70
N THR A 174 -1.94 0.18 -2.20
CA THR A 174 -1.75 0.86 -3.49
C THR A 174 -2.23 0.00 -4.65
N ALA A 175 -1.92 -1.31 -4.63
CA ALA A 175 -2.40 -2.23 -5.66
C ALA A 175 -3.93 -2.39 -5.63
N LEU A 176 -4.53 -2.48 -4.45
CA LEU A 176 -5.97 -2.56 -4.27
C LEU A 176 -6.67 -1.30 -4.79
N HIS A 177 -6.11 -0.11 -4.51
CA HIS A 177 -6.60 1.16 -5.05
C HIS A 177 -6.64 1.17 -6.59
N ALA A 178 -5.65 0.57 -7.25
CA ALA A 178 -5.62 0.43 -8.71
C ALA A 178 -6.53 -0.69 -9.26
N GLY A 179 -7.17 -1.47 -8.38
CA GLY A 179 -8.14 -2.51 -8.71
C GLY A 179 -7.62 -3.95 -8.67
N TYR A 180 -6.43 -4.19 -8.13
CA TYR A 180 -5.86 -5.55 -8.01
C TYR A 180 -6.37 -6.26 -6.76
N ALA A 181 -7.56 -6.86 -6.85
CA ALA A 181 -8.25 -7.50 -5.73
C ALA A 181 -7.54 -8.74 -5.14
N GLN A 182 -6.56 -9.35 -5.84
CA GLN A 182 -5.83 -10.52 -5.35
C GLN A 182 -5.02 -10.28 -4.06
N VAL A 183 -4.82 -9.03 -3.66
CA VAL A 183 -4.13 -8.66 -2.40
C VAL A 183 -5.06 -8.66 -1.18
N ILE A 184 -6.37 -8.75 -1.38
CA ILE A 184 -7.39 -8.71 -0.31
C ILE A 184 -7.14 -9.79 0.77
N PRO A 185 -6.88 -11.07 0.42
CA PRO A 185 -6.65 -12.10 1.45
C PRO A 185 -5.48 -11.76 2.38
N PHE A 186 -4.39 -11.20 1.85
CA PHE A 186 -3.25 -10.75 2.65
C PHE A 186 -3.64 -9.60 3.59
N LEU A 187 -4.35 -8.59 3.11
CA LEU A 187 -4.81 -7.47 3.95
C LEU A 187 -5.76 -7.94 5.05
N LEU A 188 -6.63 -8.92 4.79
CA LEU A 188 -7.50 -9.54 5.81
C LEU A 188 -6.69 -10.31 6.85
N GLN A 189 -5.65 -11.06 6.46
CA GLN A 189 -4.72 -11.70 7.40
C GLN A 189 -4.02 -10.68 8.29
N VAL A 190 -3.66 -9.51 7.75
CA VAL A 190 -3.08 -8.42 8.54
C VAL A 190 -4.05 -7.95 9.63
N LEU A 191 -5.35 -7.81 9.34
CA LEU A 191 -6.35 -7.42 10.36
C LEU A 191 -6.47 -8.41 11.53
N ARG A 192 -6.15 -9.68 11.27
CA ARG A 192 -6.22 -10.79 12.24
C ARG A 192 -4.95 -10.98 13.04
N ILE A 193 -3.92 -10.16 12.83
CA ILE A 193 -2.74 -10.17 13.70
C ILE A 193 -3.18 -9.93 15.16
N ASP A 194 -2.63 -10.72 16.08
CA ASP A 194 -2.95 -10.72 17.51
C ASP A 194 -4.45 -10.95 17.82
N THR A 195 -5.12 -11.81 17.05
CA THR A 195 -6.50 -12.30 17.29
C THR A 195 -6.53 -13.82 17.33
N PHE A 196 -7.55 -14.43 17.93
CA PHE A 196 -7.69 -15.89 18.01
C PHE A 196 -7.95 -16.51 16.63
N ALA A 197 -8.75 -15.83 15.80
CA ALA A 197 -8.97 -16.23 14.42
C ALA A 197 -7.65 -16.30 13.64
N GLY A 198 -6.75 -15.35 13.90
CA GLY A 198 -5.46 -15.25 13.23
C GLY A 198 -4.40 -16.25 13.71
N GLU A 199 -4.56 -16.90 14.87
CA GLU A 199 -3.61 -17.92 15.36
C GLU A 199 -3.51 -19.12 14.42
N LYS A 200 -4.56 -19.36 13.63
CA LYS A 200 -4.63 -20.46 12.65
C LYS A 200 -4.11 -20.07 11.26
N ASP A 201 -3.83 -18.78 11.02
CA ASP A 201 -3.35 -18.32 9.73
C ASP A 201 -1.90 -18.77 9.52
N VAL A 202 -1.62 -19.40 8.37
CA VAL A 202 -0.24 -19.61 7.92
C VAL A 202 0.28 -18.27 7.40
N ARG A 203 1.21 -17.66 8.13
CA ARG A 203 1.80 -16.36 7.79
C ARG A 203 3.21 -16.53 7.27
N ASP A 204 3.53 -15.78 6.21
CA ASP A 204 4.87 -15.72 5.61
C ASP A 204 5.62 -14.42 5.97
N PHE A 205 5.05 -13.59 6.87
CA PHE A 205 5.66 -12.37 7.39
C PHE A 205 5.94 -12.47 8.89
N ALA A 206 7.03 -11.82 9.32
CA ALA A 206 7.33 -11.64 10.73
C ALA A 206 6.32 -10.67 11.36
N VAL A 207 5.73 -11.07 12.49
CA VAL A 207 4.88 -10.18 13.28
C VAL A 207 5.80 -9.33 14.16
N SER A 208 5.89 -8.03 13.85
CA SER A 208 6.55 -7.06 14.71
C SER A 208 5.69 -6.80 15.97
N PRO A 209 6.27 -6.47 17.14
CA PRO A 209 5.52 -6.04 18.33
C PRO A 209 4.61 -4.82 18.08
N THR A 210 4.79 -4.13 16.96
CA THR A 210 4.14 -2.88 16.61
C THR A 210 3.36 -2.99 15.30
N THR A 211 2.28 -3.76 15.28
CA THR A 211 1.44 -3.98 14.08
C THR A 211 0.27 -3.01 13.93
N ALA A 212 0.15 -2.03 14.83
CA ALA A 212 -0.99 -1.11 14.87
C ALA A 212 -1.14 -0.31 13.57
N TRP A 213 -0.04 0.24 13.03
CA TRP A 213 -0.05 0.98 11.77
C TRP A 213 -0.48 0.09 10.60
N ALA A 214 0.18 -1.07 10.43
CA ALA A 214 -0.14 -2.03 9.38
C ALA A 214 -1.61 -2.46 9.41
N ARG A 215 -2.17 -2.74 10.59
CA ARG A 215 -3.59 -3.07 10.78
C ARG A 215 -4.53 -1.93 10.42
N GLY A 216 -4.25 -0.71 10.92
CA GLY A 216 -5.05 0.46 10.60
C GLY A 216 -5.07 0.77 9.10
N ARG A 217 -3.89 0.71 8.47
CA ARG A 217 -3.73 0.96 7.03
C ARG A 217 -4.42 -0.09 6.16
N ALA A 218 -4.30 -1.37 6.52
CA ALA A 218 -5.01 -2.45 5.83
C ALA A 218 -6.53 -2.28 5.94
N ALA A 219 -7.04 -1.92 7.12
CA ALA A 219 -8.47 -1.72 7.33
C ALA A 219 -9.01 -0.55 6.52
N GLU A 220 -8.27 0.56 6.48
CA GLU A 220 -8.60 1.72 5.64
C GLU A 220 -8.69 1.32 4.17
N ALA A 221 -7.66 0.65 3.64
CA ALA A 221 -7.62 0.23 2.24
C ALA A 221 -8.79 -0.68 1.86
N LEU A 222 -9.10 -1.67 2.72
CA LEU A 222 -10.22 -2.58 2.52
C LEU A 222 -11.58 -1.86 2.60
N SER A 223 -11.75 -0.94 3.56
CA SER A 223 -12.99 -0.19 3.74
C SER A 223 -13.26 0.75 2.56
N VAL A 224 -12.23 1.47 2.10
CA VAL A 224 -12.30 2.32 0.90
C VAL A 224 -12.66 1.51 -0.33
N PHE A 225 -12.04 0.34 -0.52
CA PHE A 225 -12.33 -0.53 -1.66
C PHE A 225 -13.74 -1.12 -1.61
N ALA A 226 -14.22 -1.51 -0.42
CA ALA A 226 -15.58 -2.00 -0.20
C ALA A 226 -16.65 -0.89 -0.29
N GLY A 227 -16.25 0.39 -0.21
CA GLY A 227 -17.17 1.52 -0.16
C GLY A 227 -17.94 1.64 1.16
N VAL A 228 -17.33 1.24 2.28
CA VAL A 228 -17.93 1.28 3.62
C VAL A 228 -17.14 2.20 4.56
N PRO A 229 -17.76 2.74 5.64
CA PRO A 229 -17.04 3.51 6.65
C PRO A 229 -15.95 2.70 7.35
N LEU A 230 -14.85 3.34 7.73
CA LEU A 230 -13.79 2.72 8.54
C LEU A 230 -14.24 2.61 10.01
N THR A 231 -14.63 1.40 10.42
CA THR A 231 -15.09 1.06 11.79
C THR A 231 -14.11 0.19 12.58
N TYR A 232 -13.13 -0.40 11.89
CA TYR A 232 -12.07 -1.20 12.52
C TYR A 232 -11.21 -0.34 13.46
N ARG A 233 -11.02 -0.81 14.69
CA ARG A 233 -10.15 -0.19 15.71
C ARG A 233 -9.00 -1.11 16.05
N PHE A 234 -7.78 -0.76 15.66
CA PHE A 234 -6.59 -1.59 15.92
C PHE A 234 -6.25 -1.70 17.42
N ASP A 235 -6.70 -0.75 18.23
CA ASP A 235 -6.60 -0.72 19.70
C ASP A 235 -7.85 -1.29 20.38
N GLY A 236 -8.84 -1.75 19.61
CA GLY A 236 -10.08 -2.34 20.11
C GLY A 236 -9.88 -3.73 20.71
N SER A 237 -10.92 -4.21 21.40
CA SER A 237 -10.94 -5.59 21.91
C SER A 237 -10.74 -6.61 20.78
N ILE A 238 -10.21 -7.80 21.11
CA ILE A 238 -10.03 -8.88 20.13
C ILE A 238 -11.37 -9.19 19.43
N ALA A 239 -12.46 -9.31 20.19
CA ALA A 239 -13.80 -9.57 19.65
C ALA A 239 -14.24 -8.50 18.61
N HIS A 240 -14.03 -7.21 18.90
CA HIS A 240 -14.34 -6.13 17.94
C HIS A 240 -13.50 -6.27 16.67
N ARG A 241 -12.19 -6.52 16.81
CA ARG A 241 -11.29 -6.67 15.66
C ARG A 241 -11.66 -7.86 14.78
N GLU A 242 -12.03 -8.99 15.38
CA GLU A 242 -12.48 -10.18 14.66
C GLU A 242 -13.82 -9.96 13.97
N GLU A 243 -14.78 -9.32 14.64
CA GLU A 243 -16.08 -8.98 14.08
C GLU A 243 -15.94 -8.08 12.85
N GLU A 244 -15.17 -6.99 12.96
CA GLU A 244 -14.96 -6.06 11.85
C GLU A 244 -14.17 -6.68 10.69
N ALA A 245 -13.18 -7.53 10.99
CA ALA A 245 -12.47 -8.28 9.96
C ALA A 245 -13.40 -9.26 9.21
N ALA A 246 -14.30 -9.94 9.93
CA ALA A 246 -15.28 -10.86 9.34
C ALA A 246 -16.32 -10.12 8.48
N LYS A 247 -16.77 -8.93 8.89
CA LYS A 247 -17.64 -8.07 8.07
C LYS A 247 -16.99 -7.70 6.74
N LEU A 248 -15.73 -7.25 6.77
CA LEU A 248 -14.98 -6.91 5.56
C LEU A 248 -14.75 -8.14 4.68
N GLU A 249 -14.40 -9.29 5.27
CA GLU A 249 -14.24 -10.54 4.53
C GLU A 249 -15.52 -10.96 3.79
N ALA A 250 -16.67 -10.91 4.47
CA ALA A 250 -17.96 -11.27 3.88
C ALA A 250 -18.37 -10.36 2.71
N LEU A 251 -17.93 -9.10 2.71
CA LEU A 251 -18.16 -8.15 1.62
C LEU A 251 -17.21 -8.34 0.43
N LEU A 252 -15.98 -8.77 0.70
CA LEU A 252 -14.87 -8.67 -0.25
C LEU A 252 -14.45 -10.01 -0.87
N LEU A 253 -14.69 -11.12 -0.18
CA LEU A 253 -14.44 -12.44 -0.72
C LEU A 253 -15.76 -13.03 -1.24
N PRO A 254 -15.75 -13.71 -2.41
CA PRO A 254 -16.93 -14.40 -2.89
C PRO A 254 -17.36 -15.43 -1.85
N ALA A 255 -18.67 -15.50 -1.58
CA ALA A 255 -19.21 -16.58 -0.77
C ALA A 255 -18.71 -17.91 -1.37
N PRO A 256 -18.24 -18.86 -0.54
CA PRO A 256 -17.86 -20.17 -1.05
C PRO A 256 -19.07 -20.69 -1.82
N SER A 257 -18.92 -20.83 -3.14
CA SER A 257 -19.98 -21.39 -3.97
C SER A 257 -20.34 -22.71 -3.33
N THR A 258 -21.51 -22.77 -2.70
CA THR A 258 -22.11 -24.01 -2.25
C THR A 258 -22.36 -24.78 -3.53
N ALA A 259 -21.34 -25.52 -3.97
CA ALA A 259 -21.41 -26.40 -5.11
C ALA A 259 -22.64 -27.25 -4.87
N HIS A 260 -23.70 -26.92 -5.60
CA HIS A 260 -24.93 -27.66 -5.64
C HIS A 260 -24.53 -29.03 -6.16
N GLY A 261 -24.30 -29.95 -5.23
CA GLY A 261 -24.40 -31.38 -5.47
C GLY A 261 -25.84 -31.68 -5.83
N VAL A 262 -26.28 -31.24 -7.00
CA VAL A 262 -27.35 -31.92 -7.72
C VAL A 262 -26.71 -33.20 -8.20
N ALA A 263 -26.76 -34.21 -7.34
CA ALA A 263 -26.57 -35.58 -7.77
C ALA A 263 -27.64 -35.83 -8.84
N THR A 264 -27.24 -35.84 -10.10
CA THR A 264 -28.06 -36.35 -11.18
C THR A 264 -28.41 -37.79 -10.80
N PRO A 265 -29.71 -38.15 -10.67
CA PRO A 265 -30.07 -39.52 -10.43
C PRO A 265 -29.65 -40.31 -11.67
N VAL A 266 -28.72 -41.25 -11.49
CA VAL A 266 -28.41 -42.26 -12.49
C VAL A 266 -29.66 -43.12 -12.61
N GLU A 267 -30.49 -42.87 -13.62
CA GLU A 267 -31.55 -43.78 -14.03
C GLU A 267 -30.91 -45.12 -14.44
N SER A 268 -30.96 -46.07 -13.52
CA SER A 268 -30.64 -47.47 -13.77
C SER A 268 -31.71 -48.06 -14.68
N SER A 269 -31.49 -47.95 -15.99
CA SER A 269 -32.25 -48.70 -16.98
C SER A 269 -31.96 -50.19 -16.83
N GLN A 270 -32.72 -50.86 -15.95
CA GLN A 270 -32.89 -52.31 -15.98
C GLN A 270 -33.63 -52.70 -17.26
N SER A 271 -32.90 -53.15 -18.28
CA SER A 271 -33.48 -53.94 -19.36
C SER A 271 -33.41 -55.42 -18.98
N LYS A 272 -34.51 -55.94 -18.46
CA LYS A 272 -34.80 -57.37 -18.31
C LYS A 272 -35.52 -57.87 -19.57
N SER A 273 -35.20 -59.12 -19.94
CA SER A 273 -36.08 -60.09 -20.64
C SER A 273 -36.11 -59.95 -22.19
N ILE A 274 -36.17 -60.99 -23.05
CA ILE A 274 -36.83 -62.32 -23.00
C ILE A 274 -36.14 -63.31 -23.98
N ALA A 275 -36.05 -64.57 -23.53
CA ALA A 275 -36.14 -65.92 -24.16
C ALA A 275 -35.44 -66.36 -25.48
N SER A 276 -34.97 -67.61 -25.36
CA SER A 276 -34.67 -68.67 -26.34
C SER A 276 -35.79 -68.95 -27.36
N PRO A 277 -35.52 -69.74 -28.43
CA PRO A 277 -35.30 -71.19 -28.35
C PRO A 277 -33.87 -71.65 -28.61
#